data_AF-A0A7K2XL75-F1
#
_entry.id   AF-A0A7K2XL75-F1
#
_cell.length_a   1.000
_cell.length_b   1.000
_cell.length_c   1.000
_cell.angle_alpha   90.00
_cell.angle_beta   90.00
_cell.angle_gamma   90.00
#
_symmetry.space_group_name_H-M   'P 1'
#
loop_
_entity.id
_entity.type
_entity.pdbx_description
1 polymer ?
#
loop_
_entity_poly.entity_id
_entity_poly.type
_entity_poly.pdbx_seq_one_letter_code
_entity_poly.pdbx_strand_id
1 'polypeptide(L)'
;GGAAPVVSALLPVPALRRQATLLDGFAAELAASCPGTTLERVPVRRWADLWSRALLLTLPGAGRTAAVSTATGRLLPLGVDLQEHATAVQAQVHAVLEPADGTAPRLVRAAVSAPKPDTVVGAGLWQLLRPRMSLLAAAGEGRSVELDAMPVTAEGDLLWDDGRARTGEPADPFATARVILSTAADPVTAPLDRHPSRIAVPVLLEGYATERADDGALALTVAGHRLAVDTDRIPAAGPLTPEAVAASGACLGLLRWDAGEFALQPLAVETTVRKKTAAVHAGAWAGGTTDKAGARAEKAATDAVAVLRERAGKLLRT
;
A
#
# COMPACT_ATOMS: atom_id res chain seq x y z
N GLY A 1 11.43 9.33 -22.64
CA GLY A 1 10.55 8.36 -23.33
C GLY A 1 9.56 9.09 -24.23
N GLY A 2 8.96 8.40 -25.21
CA GLY A 2 8.07 9.02 -26.21
C GLY A 2 6.81 9.70 -25.66
N ALA A 3 6.35 9.33 -24.46
CA ALA A 3 5.16 9.92 -23.83
C ALA A 3 5.43 11.23 -23.06
N ALA A 4 6.69 11.64 -22.87
CA ALA A 4 7.06 12.75 -21.99
C ALA A 4 6.38 14.10 -22.31
N PRO A 5 6.22 14.52 -23.59
CA PRO A 5 5.51 15.76 -23.91
C PRO A 5 4.03 15.70 -23.51
N VAL A 6 3.38 14.55 -23.70
CA VAL A 6 1.97 14.35 -23.36
C VAL A 6 1.79 14.34 -21.84
N VAL A 7 2.62 13.60 -21.10
CA VAL A 7 2.60 13.58 -19.64
C VAL A 7 2.80 14.99 -19.07
N SER A 8 3.75 15.75 -19.60
CA SER A 8 4.04 17.13 -19.17
C SER A 8 2.86 18.07 -19.40
N ALA A 9 2.07 17.86 -20.46
CA ALA A 9 0.87 18.64 -20.74
C ALA A 9 -0.32 18.25 -19.82
N LEU A 10 -0.41 16.98 -19.41
CA LEU A 10 -1.51 16.48 -18.58
C LEU A 10 -1.34 16.77 -17.08
N LEU A 11 -0.10 16.70 -16.55
CA LEU A 11 0.20 16.86 -15.12
C LEU A 11 -0.33 18.17 -14.49
N PRO A 12 -0.27 19.35 -15.16
CA PRO A 12 -0.81 20.59 -14.62
C PRO A 12 -2.32 20.55 -14.37
N VAL A 13 -3.07 19.73 -15.11
CA VAL A 13 -4.53 19.64 -15.02
C VAL A 13 -4.92 18.59 -13.96
N PRO A 14 -5.48 18.97 -12.79
CA PRO A 14 -5.72 18.03 -11.69
C PRO A 14 -6.58 16.83 -12.08
N ALA A 15 -7.60 17.04 -12.91
CA ALA A 15 -8.51 16.00 -13.39
C ALA A 15 -7.82 14.97 -14.31
N LEU A 16 -6.64 15.28 -14.86
CA LEU A 16 -5.91 14.43 -15.80
C LEU A 16 -4.65 13.80 -15.18
N ARG A 17 -4.34 14.09 -13.91
CA ARG A 17 -3.13 13.56 -13.25
C ARG A 17 -3.13 12.04 -13.16
N ARG A 18 -4.29 11.43 -12.93
CA ARG A 18 -4.42 9.97 -12.90
C ARG A 18 -4.05 9.34 -14.23
N GLN A 19 -4.52 9.93 -15.33
CA GLN A 19 -4.17 9.51 -16.70
C GLN A 19 -2.69 9.76 -16.98
N ALA A 20 -2.15 10.90 -16.55
CA ALA A 20 -0.74 11.24 -16.72
C ALA A 20 0.17 10.21 -16.04
N THR A 21 -0.10 9.85 -14.78
CA THR A 21 0.69 8.86 -14.03
C THR A 21 0.57 7.46 -14.65
N LEU A 22 -0.62 7.06 -15.10
CA LEU A 22 -0.83 5.76 -15.74
C LEU A 22 -0.08 5.67 -17.07
N LEU A 23 -0.12 6.74 -17.88
CA LEU A 23 0.60 6.82 -19.15
C LEU A 23 2.12 6.81 -18.94
N ASP A 24 2.62 7.55 -17.95
CA ASP A 24 4.03 7.57 -17.59
C ASP A 24 4.53 6.17 -17.19
N GLY A 25 3.81 5.51 -16.27
CA GLY A 25 4.16 4.15 -15.83
C GLY A 25 4.12 3.13 -16.97
N PHE A 26 3.06 3.12 -17.76
CA PHE A 26 2.95 2.20 -18.89
C PHE A 26 4.04 2.43 -19.95
N ALA A 27 4.36 3.69 -20.27
CA ALA A 27 5.44 4.02 -21.20
C ALA A 27 6.82 3.61 -20.66
N ALA A 28 7.06 3.75 -19.36
CA ALA A 28 8.29 3.30 -18.72
C ALA A 28 8.46 1.77 -18.81
N GLU A 29 7.39 1.01 -18.57
CA GLU A 29 7.43 -0.45 -18.67
C GLU A 29 7.66 -0.96 -20.09
N LEU A 30 7.00 -0.33 -21.08
CA LEU A 30 7.23 -0.65 -22.48
C LEU A 30 8.70 -0.37 -22.87
N ALA A 31 9.25 0.77 -22.44
CA ALA A 31 10.64 1.10 -22.69
C ALA A 31 11.61 0.13 -22.01
N ALA A 32 11.29 -0.30 -20.79
CA ALA A 32 12.05 -1.30 -20.06
C ALA A 32 12.03 -2.67 -20.75
N SER A 33 11.09 -2.91 -21.67
CA SER A 33 10.90 -4.17 -22.42
C SER A 33 11.39 -4.14 -23.86
N CYS A 34 12.04 -3.05 -24.29
CA CYS A 34 12.63 -2.96 -25.61
C CYS A 34 13.76 -3.98 -25.80
N PRO A 35 13.98 -4.51 -27.02
CA PRO A 35 15.07 -5.46 -27.30
C PRO A 35 16.42 -4.95 -26.79
N GLY A 36 17.16 -5.81 -26.07
CA GLY A 36 18.43 -5.47 -25.40
C GLY A 36 18.35 -5.25 -23.89
N THR A 37 17.14 -5.36 -23.31
CA THR A 37 16.90 -5.33 -21.86
C THR A 37 16.68 -6.75 -21.32
N THR A 38 17.07 -7.00 -20.07
CA THR A 38 17.00 -8.34 -19.43
C THR A 38 15.64 -8.61 -18.79
N LEU A 39 14.56 -8.52 -19.57
CA LEU A 39 13.25 -8.94 -19.08
C LEU A 39 13.06 -10.44 -19.29
N GLU A 40 13.09 -11.18 -18.18
CA GLU A 40 12.90 -12.64 -18.18
C GLU A 40 11.49 -13.04 -18.60
N ARG A 41 10.48 -12.19 -18.37
CA ARG A 41 9.08 -12.46 -18.70
C ARG A 41 8.31 -11.18 -19.03
N VAL A 42 7.58 -11.20 -20.15
CA VAL A 42 6.66 -10.12 -20.53
C VAL A 42 5.40 -10.19 -19.67
N PRO A 43 5.01 -9.12 -18.94
CA PRO A 43 3.86 -9.14 -18.03
C PRO A 43 2.55 -8.88 -18.79
N VAL A 44 2.21 -9.75 -19.76
CA VAL A 44 1.12 -9.58 -20.74
C VAL A 44 -0.21 -9.21 -20.10
N ARG A 45 -0.61 -9.89 -19.02
CA ARG A 45 -1.89 -9.63 -18.33
C ARG A 45 -1.93 -8.23 -17.72
N ARG A 46 -0.87 -7.86 -16.99
CA ARG A 46 -0.72 -6.53 -16.39
C ARG A 46 -0.73 -5.43 -17.43
N TRP A 47 -0.12 -5.64 -18.59
CA TRP A 47 -0.16 -4.67 -19.69
C TRP A 47 -1.55 -4.53 -20.32
N ALA A 48 -2.24 -5.64 -20.56
CA ALA A 48 -3.61 -5.62 -21.07
C ALA A 48 -4.55 -4.88 -20.10
N ASP A 49 -4.36 -5.11 -18.81
CA ASP A 49 -5.08 -4.47 -17.71
C ASP A 49 -4.81 -2.95 -17.63
N LEU A 50 -3.54 -2.54 -17.64
CA LEU A 50 -3.13 -1.13 -17.63
C LEU A 50 -3.62 -0.39 -18.87
N TRP A 51 -3.51 -1.01 -20.05
CA TRP A 51 -3.99 -0.46 -21.31
C TRP A 51 -5.52 -0.30 -21.31
N SER A 52 -6.26 -1.35 -20.93
CA SER A 52 -7.71 -1.30 -20.79
C SER A 52 -8.14 -0.19 -19.85
N ARG A 53 -7.47 -0.06 -18.69
CA ARG A 53 -7.76 1.00 -17.72
C ARG A 53 -7.44 2.39 -18.27
N ALA A 54 -6.32 2.55 -18.99
CA ALA A 54 -5.97 3.81 -19.62
C ALA A 54 -7.04 4.25 -20.63
N LEU A 55 -7.48 3.33 -21.49
CA LEU A 55 -8.55 3.59 -22.45
C LEU A 55 -9.86 3.95 -21.76
N LEU A 56 -10.29 3.17 -20.76
CA LEU A 56 -11.55 3.45 -20.05
C LEU A 56 -11.55 4.82 -19.36
N LEU A 57 -10.41 5.26 -18.83
CA LEU A 57 -10.26 6.60 -18.22
C LEU A 57 -10.31 7.76 -19.21
N THR A 58 -10.26 7.50 -20.52
CA THR A 58 -10.49 8.53 -21.56
C THR A 58 -11.96 8.71 -21.90
N LEU A 59 -12.85 7.79 -21.49
CA LEU A 59 -14.27 7.86 -21.81
C LEU A 59 -14.97 8.97 -21.01
N PRO A 60 -15.92 9.71 -21.61
CA PRO A 60 -16.72 10.71 -20.91
C PRO A 60 -17.38 10.11 -19.66
N GLY A 61 -17.23 10.79 -18.52
CA GLY A 61 -17.78 10.33 -17.24
C GLY A 61 -16.88 9.37 -16.44
N ALA A 62 -15.82 8.79 -17.03
CA ALA A 62 -14.87 7.94 -16.31
C ALA A 62 -13.98 8.72 -15.33
N GLY A 63 -13.80 10.03 -15.57
CA GLY A 63 -13.10 10.96 -14.70
C GLY A 63 -13.99 11.67 -13.68
N ARG A 64 -15.24 11.25 -13.48
CA ARG A 64 -16.10 11.86 -12.45
C ARG A 64 -15.44 11.68 -11.09
N THR A 65 -15.19 12.79 -10.41
CA THR A 65 -14.77 12.78 -9.01
C THR A 65 -15.84 12.04 -8.23
N ALA A 66 -15.44 11.00 -7.49
CA ALA A 66 -16.35 10.28 -6.62
C ALA A 66 -17.06 11.27 -5.70
N ALA A 67 -18.35 11.05 -5.42
CA ALA A 67 -19.05 11.84 -4.41
C ALA A 67 -18.26 11.71 -3.09
N VAL A 68 -17.92 12.86 -2.52
CA VAL A 68 -17.16 12.94 -1.28
C VAL A 68 -18.13 13.29 -0.15
N SER A 69 -18.21 12.40 0.84
CA SER A 69 -18.85 12.71 2.12
C SER A 69 -17.76 12.97 3.17
N THR A 70 -18.16 13.08 4.43
CA THR A 70 -17.20 13.25 5.54
C THR A 70 -17.31 12.10 6.52
N ALA A 71 -16.19 11.75 7.13
CA ALA A 71 -16.02 10.70 8.12
C ALA A 71 -15.55 11.31 9.44
N THR A 72 -16.34 11.12 10.49
CA THR A 72 -15.97 11.49 11.87
C THR A 72 -16.05 10.24 12.73
N GLY A 73 -15.04 10.00 13.56
CA GLY A 73 -14.97 8.80 14.40
C GLY A 73 -13.54 8.30 14.56
N ARG A 74 -13.42 7.06 15.05
CA ARG A 74 -12.14 6.44 15.36
C ARG A 74 -11.66 5.55 14.22
N LEU A 75 -10.49 5.86 13.69
CA LEU A 75 -9.80 5.06 12.69
C LEU A 75 -8.84 4.08 13.38
N LEU A 76 -8.94 2.80 13.04
CA LEU A 76 -8.12 1.71 13.57
C LEU A 76 -7.29 1.10 12.43
N PRO A 77 -6.01 1.47 12.28
CA PRO A 77 -5.13 0.91 11.25
C PRO A 77 -4.95 -0.61 11.42
N LEU A 78 -5.09 -1.35 10.32
CA LEU A 78 -4.85 -2.81 10.26
C LEU A 78 -3.45 -3.12 9.70
N GLY A 79 -2.99 -2.35 8.72
CA GLY A 79 -1.69 -2.56 8.09
C GLY A 79 -1.46 -1.65 6.89
N VAL A 80 -0.25 -1.73 6.34
CA VAL A 80 0.19 -0.86 5.24
C VAL A 80 0.61 -1.70 4.04
N ASP A 81 -0.04 -1.48 2.90
CA ASP A 81 0.41 -1.94 1.59
C ASP A 81 1.32 -0.87 0.97
N LEU A 82 2.57 -1.22 0.69
CA LEU A 82 3.54 -0.32 0.06
C LEU A 82 3.72 -0.71 -1.41
N GLN A 83 3.25 0.17 -2.30
CA GLN A 83 3.28 -0.01 -3.73
C GLN A 83 4.43 0.82 -4.31
N GLU A 84 5.42 0.14 -4.87
CA GLU A 84 6.60 0.75 -5.47
C GLU A 84 6.57 0.62 -7.00
N HIS A 85 6.79 1.74 -7.68
CA HIS A 85 7.06 1.84 -9.11
C HIS A 85 8.36 2.61 -9.32
N ALA A 86 9.03 2.45 -10.46
CA ALA A 86 10.29 3.16 -10.73
C ALA A 86 10.21 4.68 -10.52
N THR A 87 9.07 5.30 -10.84
CA THR A 87 8.86 6.75 -10.78
C THR A 87 7.96 7.24 -9.63
N ALA A 88 7.34 6.32 -8.88
CA ALA A 88 6.39 6.69 -7.83
C ALA A 88 6.33 5.64 -6.72
N VAL A 89 5.98 6.09 -5.52
CA VAL A 89 5.68 5.21 -4.40
C VAL A 89 4.36 5.63 -3.75
N GLN A 90 3.60 4.65 -3.26
CA GLN A 90 2.40 4.87 -2.48
C GLN A 90 2.38 3.94 -1.26
N ALA A 91 2.10 4.49 -0.09
CA ALA A 91 1.71 3.71 1.08
C ALA A 91 0.18 3.82 1.24
N GLN A 92 -0.49 2.68 1.23
CA GLN A 92 -1.92 2.56 1.45
C GLN A 92 -2.17 1.87 2.80
N VAL A 93 -2.72 2.62 3.74
CA VAL A 93 -3.15 2.08 5.04
C VAL A 93 -4.55 1.51 4.89
N HIS A 94 -4.70 0.23 5.20
CA HIS A 94 -5.99 -0.41 5.36
C HIS A 94 -6.42 -0.29 6.82
N ALA A 95 -7.67 0.11 7.06
CA ALA A 95 -8.15 0.41 8.39
C ALA A 95 -9.64 0.09 8.53
N VAL A 96 -10.08 -0.01 9.78
CA VAL A 96 -11.50 0.04 10.14
C VAL A 96 -11.81 1.45 10.64
N LEU A 97 -12.91 2.03 10.17
CA LEU A 97 -13.49 3.23 10.76
C LEU A 97 -14.67 2.83 11.63
N GLU A 98 -14.65 3.26 12.89
CA GLU A 98 -15.80 3.27 13.80
C GLU A 98 -16.42 4.68 13.79
N PRO A 99 -17.57 4.87 13.14
CA PRO A 99 -18.22 6.17 13.05
C PRO A 99 -18.65 6.71 14.43
N ALA A 100 -18.46 8.01 14.65
CA ALA A 100 -18.87 8.68 15.89
C ALA A 100 -20.39 8.71 16.11
N ASP A 101 -21.16 8.54 15.03
CA ASP A 101 -22.62 8.46 15.07
C ASP A 101 -23.15 7.09 15.52
N GLY A 102 -22.26 6.15 15.83
CA GLY A 102 -22.61 4.80 16.29
C GLY A 102 -23.10 3.87 15.19
N THR A 103 -23.00 4.27 13.91
CA THR A 103 -23.27 3.36 12.80
C THR A 103 -22.24 2.23 12.72
N ALA A 104 -22.55 1.19 11.93
CA ALA A 104 -21.69 0.02 11.84
C ALA A 104 -20.25 0.39 11.41
N PRO A 105 -19.23 -0.28 11.99
CA PRO A 105 -17.86 -0.13 11.53
C PRO A 105 -17.77 -0.42 10.03
N ARG A 106 -16.86 0.26 9.34
CA ARG A 106 -16.66 0.07 7.89
C ARG A 106 -15.20 0.03 7.53
N LEU A 107 -14.88 -0.75 6.50
CA LEU A 107 -13.55 -0.80 5.93
C LEU A 107 -13.25 0.48 5.14
N VAL A 108 -12.08 1.04 5.39
CA VAL A 108 -11.60 2.24 4.71
C VAL A 108 -10.13 2.08 4.36
N ARG A 109 -9.68 2.91 3.41
CA ARG A 109 -8.27 3.01 3.01
C ARG A 109 -7.84 4.46 3.05
N ALA A 110 -6.61 4.73 3.44
CA ALA A 110 -6.00 6.04 3.30
C ALA A 110 -4.65 5.88 2.59
N ALA A 111 -4.42 6.63 1.52
CA ALA A 111 -3.21 6.50 0.72
C ALA A 111 -2.42 7.82 0.70
N VAL A 112 -1.10 7.69 0.80
CA VAL A 112 -0.15 8.79 0.60
C VAL A 112 0.84 8.38 -0.47
N SER A 113 1.07 9.25 -1.44
CA SER A 113 1.91 8.96 -2.60
C SER A 113 2.90 10.08 -2.86
N ALA A 114 4.07 9.72 -3.37
CA ALA A 114 5.12 10.66 -3.74
C ALA A 114 5.79 10.24 -5.05
N PRO A 115 6.20 11.18 -5.91
CA PRO A 115 7.11 10.87 -7.00
C PRO A 115 8.47 10.43 -6.41
N LYS A 116 9.12 9.46 -7.06
CA LYS A 116 10.46 9.00 -6.69
C LYS A 116 11.37 8.88 -7.92
N PRO A 117 12.68 9.12 -7.79
CA PRO A 117 13.65 8.56 -8.72
C PRO A 117 13.79 7.05 -8.47
N ASP A 118 14.10 6.30 -9.52
CA ASP A 118 14.26 4.84 -9.49
C ASP A 118 15.33 4.36 -8.49
N THR A 119 16.36 5.16 -8.27
CA THR A 119 17.44 4.94 -7.30
C THR A 119 17.02 4.94 -5.83
N VAL A 120 15.84 5.48 -5.48
CA VAL A 120 15.35 5.45 -4.09
C VAL A 120 14.54 4.19 -3.85
N VAL A 121 15.08 3.24 -3.11
CA VAL A 121 14.47 1.92 -2.85
C VAL A 121 14.48 1.58 -1.36
N GLY A 122 13.76 0.52 -0.97
CA GLY A 122 13.78 0.00 0.40
C GLY A 122 13.36 1.04 1.45
N ALA A 123 14.07 1.13 2.57
CA ALA A 123 13.73 2.06 3.65
C ALA A 123 13.73 3.55 3.23
N GLY A 124 14.39 3.90 2.11
CA GLY A 124 14.37 5.25 1.57
C GLY A 124 13.01 5.72 1.09
N LEU A 125 12.12 4.78 0.77
CA LEU A 125 10.75 5.09 0.36
C LEU A 125 9.99 5.86 1.45
N TRP A 126 10.19 5.52 2.72
CA TRP A 126 9.52 6.23 3.82
C TRP A 126 9.93 7.69 3.92
N GLN A 127 11.17 8.05 3.56
CA GLN A 127 11.62 9.44 3.55
C GLN A 127 10.83 10.30 2.55
N LEU A 128 10.41 9.73 1.43
CA LEU A 128 9.59 10.43 0.44
C LEU A 128 8.16 10.65 0.93
N LEU A 129 7.67 9.76 1.80
CA LEU A 129 6.31 9.77 2.34
C LEU A 129 6.17 10.54 3.66
N ARG A 130 7.30 10.95 4.27
CA ARG A 130 7.35 11.72 5.52
C ARG A 130 6.54 13.02 5.58
N PRO A 131 6.25 13.76 4.50
CA PRO A 131 5.39 14.93 4.63
C PRO A 131 3.95 14.65 5.13
N ARG A 132 3.54 13.39 5.32
CA ARG A 132 2.20 12.94 5.75
C ARG A 132 2.24 12.02 7.00
N MET A 133 3.01 12.40 8.02
CA MET A 133 3.40 11.51 9.13
C MET A 133 2.27 11.03 10.03
N SER A 134 1.16 11.75 10.20
CA SER A 134 0.18 11.38 11.26
C SER A 134 -0.43 9.99 11.03
N LEU A 135 -0.80 9.68 9.79
CA LEU A 135 -1.33 8.36 9.40
C LEU A 135 -0.29 7.25 9.54
N LEU A 136 0.89 7.47 8.98
CA LEU A 136 1.94 6.46 8.91
C LEU A 136 2.59 6.19 10.28
N ALA A 137 2.70 7.23 11.12
CA ALA A 137 3.14 7.08 12.50
C ALA A 137 2.10 6.29 13.31
N ALA A 138 0.81 6.63 13.21
CA ALA A 138 -0.24 5.88 13.91
C ALA A 138 -0.26 4.39 13.51
N ALA A 139 -0.13 4.08 12.22
CA ALA A 139 -0.04 2.70 11.74
C ALA A 139 1.22 1.98 12.24
N GLY A 140 2.38 2.65 12.27
CA GLY A 140 3.64 2.06 12.74
C GLY A 140 3.72 1.88 14.26
N GLU A 141 3.07 2.77 15.02
CA GLU A 141 3.08 2.77 16.50
C GLU A 141 1.92 1.97 17.11
N GLY A 142 1.02 1.42 16.29
CA GLY A 142 -0.17 0.71 16.77
C GLY A 142 -1.10 1.65 17.53
N ARG A 143 -1.43 2.80 16.94
CA ARG A 143 -2.35 3.79 17.51
C ARG A 143 -3.57 3.99 16.61
N SER A 144 -4.69 4.27 17.25
CA SER A 144 -5.87 4.79 16.57
C SER A 144 -5.66 6.24 16.12
N VAL A 145 -6.55 6.72 15.25
CA VAL A 145 -6.62 8.14 14.86
C VAL A 145 -8.05 8.62 14.98
N GLU A 146 -8.26 9.69 15.73
CA GLU A 146 -9.52 10.40 15.79
C GLU A 146 -9.67 11.29 14.55
N LEU A 147 -10.72 11.05 13.77
CA LEU A 147 -11.04 11.79 12.56
C LEU A 147 -12.15 12.80 12.83
N ASP A 148 -11.95 14.01 12.33
CA ASP A 148 -12.95 15.08 12.37
C ASP A 148 -13.28 15.54 10.94
N ALA A 149 -14.45 15.12 10.46
CA ALA A 149 -14.96 15.41 9.12
C ALA A 149 -13.98 15.07 7.98
N MET A 150 -13.16 14.01 8.11
CA MET A 150 -12.21 13.59 7.08
C MET A 150 -12.95 13.30 5.75
N PRO A 151 -12.56 13.87 4.60
CA PRO A 151 -13.26 13.59 3.35
C PRO A 151 -13.09 12.13 2.94
N VAL A 152 -14.18 11.49 2.51
CA VAL A 152 -14.21 10.06 2.16
C VAL A 152 -15.00 9.82 0.89
N THR A 153 -14.51 8.95 0.01
CA THR A 153 -15.24 8.52 -1.20
C THR A 153 -16.29 7.45 -0.86
N ALA A 154 -17.25 7.23 -1.77
CA ALA A 154 -18.19 6.11 -1.65
C ALA A 154 -17.50 4.72 -1.61
N GLU A 155 -16.27 4.62 -2.12
CA GLU A 155 -15.45 3.40 -2.10
C GLU A 155 -14.61 3.24 -0.83
N GLY A 156 -14.82 4.11 0.17
CA GLY A 156 -14.11 4.04 1.45
C GLY A 156 -12.67 4.59 1.40
N ASP A 157 -12.29 5.32 0.36
CA ASP A 157 -10.98 5.97 0.31
C ASP A 157 -11.03 7.33 1.04
N LEU A 158 -10.26 7.45 2.11
CA LEU A 158 -10.05 8.69 2.85
C LEU A 158 -9.08 9.59 2.09
N LEU A 159 -9.50 10.83 1.83
CA LEU A 159 -8.64 11.87 1.30
C LEU A 159 -7.89 12.52 2.46
N TRP A 160 -6.71 12.00 2.77
CA TRP A 160 -5.99 12.32 3.99
C TRP A 160 -5.68 13.82 4.14
N ASP A 161 -6.13 14.38 5.26
CA ASP A 161 -5.86 15.75 5.69
C ASP A 161 -5.39 15.72 7.15
N ASP A 162 -4.10 16.01 7.37
CA ASP A 162 -3.50 16.03 8.71
C ASP A 162 -4.21 17.00 9.68
N GLY A 163 -4.86 18.06 9.18
CA GLY A 163 -5.63 18.99 10.00
C GLY A 163 -6.94 18.39 10.57
N ARG A 164 -7.37 17.24 10.04
CA ARG A 164 -8.60 16.51 10.41
C ARG A 164 -8.32 15.20 11.13
N ALA A 165 -7.06 14.98 11.53
CA ALA A 165 -6.60 13.75 12.15
C ALA A 165 -5.86 14.08 13.46
N ARG A 166 -6.20 13.37 14.54
CA ARG A 166 -5.47 13.43 15.81
C ARG A 166 -5.13 12.04 16.29
N THR A 167 -3.90 11.83 16.73
CA THR A 167 -3.48 10.55 17.32
C THR A 167 -4.38 10.20 18.51
N GLY A 168 -4.98 9.01 18.45
CA GLY A 168 -5.83 8.45 19.50
C GLY A 168 -5.09 7.45 20.37
N GLU A 169 -5.82 6.64 21.14
CA GLU A 169 -5.30 5.61 22.05
C GLU A 169 -4.58 4.45 21.33
N PRO A 170 -3.74 3.66 22.04
CA PRO A 170 -3.19 2.42 21.51
C PRO A 170 -4.27 1.51 20.94
N ALA A 171 -4.04 1.00 19.74
CA ALA A 171 -4.94 0.13 19.01
C ALA A 171 -4.12 -0.99 18.36
N ASP A 172 -4.16 -2.17 18.96
CA ASP A 172 -3.50 -3.34 18.40
C ASP A 172 -4.24 -3.82 17.13
N PRO A 173 -3.56 -3.93 15.97
CA PRO A 173 -4.21 -4.32 14.72
C PRO A 173 -4.84 -5.72 14.76
N PHE A 174 -4.23 -6.66 15.49
CA PHE A 174 -4.74 -8.02 15.56
C PHE A 174 -5.94 -8.13 16.49
N ALA A 175 -5.93 -7.45 17.63
CA ALA A 175 -7.09 -7.32 18.51
C ALA A 175 -8.26 -6.64 17.79
N THR A 176 -7.97 -5.55 17.06
CA THR A 176 -8.95 -4.87 16.20
C THR A 176 -9.56 -5.84 15.20
N ALA A 177 -8.73 -6.60 14.49
CA ALA A 177 -9.20 -7.52 13.47
C ALA A 177 -10.05 -8.66 14.05
N ARG A 178 -9.62 -9.26 15.17
CA ARG A 178 -10.36 -10.33 15.85
C ARG A 178 -11.76 -9.89 16.28
N VAL A 179 -11.91 -8.63 16.70
CA VAL A 179 -13.17 -8.11 17.25
C VAL A 179 -14.08 -7.53 16.17
N ILE A 180 -13.52 -6.76 15.23
CA ILE A 180 -14.33 -5.88 14.39
C ILE A 180 -14.38 -6.33 12.93
N LEU A 181 -13.32 -6.96 12.41
CA LEU A 181 -13.15 -7.17 10.97
C LEU A 181 -14.32 -7.94 10.32
N SER A 182 -14.86 -8.96 11.00
CA SER A 182 -15.98 -9.77 10.50
C SER A 182 -17.32 -9.03 10.46
N THR A 183 -17.43 -7.89 11.14
CA THR A 183 -18.64 -7.06 11.20
C THR A 183 -18.52 -5.75 10.41
N ALA A 184 -17.30 -5.43 9.95
CA ALA A 184 -17.04 -4.20 9.22
C ALA A 184 -17.68 -4.27 7.83
N ALA A 185 -18.45 -3.25 7.47
CA ALA A 185 -19.04 -3.15 6.14
C ALA A 185 -17.98 -2.90 5.07
N ASP A 186 -18.03 -3.69 3.99
CA ASP A 186 -17.22 -3.47 2.79
C ASP A 186 -17.71 -2.23 2.02
N PRO A 187 -16.80 -1.36 1.56
CA PRO A 187 -17.19 -0.30 0.64
C PRO A 187 -17.57 -0.88 -0.72
N VAL A 188 -18.52 -0.22 -1.39
CA VAL A 188 -18.93 -0.61 -2.74
C VAL A 188 -17.89 -0.14 -3.75
N THR A 189 -17.17 -1.07 -4.37
CA THR A 189 -16.24 -0.76 -5.47
C THR A 189 -17.01 -0.50 -6.77
N ALA A 190 -16.87 0.72 -7.30
CA ALA A 190 -17.46 1.12 -8.56
C ALA A 190 -16.90 0.27 -9.72
N PRO A 191 -17.68 0.06 -10.80
CA PRO A 191 -17.27 -0.85 -11.88
C PRO A 191 -15.89 -0.55 -12.49
N LEU A 192 -15.52 0.72 -12.63
CA LEU A 192 -14.21 1.12 -13.17
C LEU A 192 -13.03 0.82 -12.25
N ASP A 193 -13.27 0.61 -10.96
CA ASP A 193 -12.26 0.35 -9.95
C ASP A 193 -12.21 -1.10 -9.48
N ARG A 194 -12.99 -1.99 -10.12
CA ARG A 194 -12.94 -3.46 -9.92
C ARG A 194 -11.73 -4.15 -10.51
N HIS A 195 -10.63 -3.43 -10.67
CA HIS A 195 -9.39 -4.00 -11.15
C HIS A 195 -8.80 -4.95 -10.09
N PRO A 196 -8.28 -6.14 -10.42
CA PRO A 196 -7.64 -7.07 -9.48
C PRO A 196 -6.58 -6.42 -8.58
N SER A 197 -5.78 -5.50 -9.13
CA SER A 197 -4.80 -4.70 -8.35
C SER A 197 -5.42 -3.73 -7.33
N ARG A 198 -6.72 -3.42 -7.43
CA ARG A 198 -7.47 -2.52 -6.54
C ARG A 198 -8.39 -3.27 -5.56
N ILE A 199 -8.91 -4.43 -5.95
CA ILE A 199 -9.74 -5.25 -5.08
C ILE A 199 -8.82 -6.04 -4.13
N ALA A 200 -8.81 -5.63 -2.88
CA ALA A 200 -8.04 -6.24 -1.82
C ALA A 200 -8.87 -6.20 -0.54
N VAL A 201 -9.21 -7.37 0.00
CA VAL A 201 -10.05 -7.50 1.19
C VAL A 201 -9.18 -7.80 2.39
N PRO A 202 -9.14 -6.96 3.44
CA PRO A 202 -8.42 -7.27 4.66
C PRO A 202 -8.97 -8.54 5.31
N VAL A 203 -8.08 -9.46 5.66
CA VAL A 203 -8.40 -10.72 6.32
C VAL A 203 -7.46 -10.97 7.49
N LEU A 204 -7.98 -11.59 8.53
CA LEU A 204 -7.20 -12.20 9.61
C LEU A 204 -7.24 -13.71 9.43
N LEU A 205 -6.06 -14.32 9.34
CA LEU A 205 -5.90 -15.77 9.29
C LEU A 205 -5.20 -16.24 10.56
N GLU A 206 -5.76 -17.28 11.17
CA GLU A 206 -5.25 -17.95 12.37
C GLU A 206 -5.46 -19.46 12.22
N GLY A 207 -4.71 -20.25 12.99
CA GLY A 207 -4.86 -21.71 12.98
C GLY A 207 -4.50 -22.37 11.65
N TYR A 208 -3.61 -21.74 10.87
CA TYR A 208 -3.12 -22.28 9.61
C TYR A 208 -1.87 -23.14 9.79
N ALA A 209 -1.67 -24.05 8.85
CA ALA A 209 -0.39 -24.71 8.64
C ALA A 209 0.39 -23.98 7.54
N THR A 210 1.71 -23.87 7.71
CA THR A 210 2.60 -23.28 6.70
C THR A 210 3.19 -24.38 5.82
N GLU A 211 3.15 -24.18 4.50
CA GLU A 211 3.79 -25.03 3.50
C GLU A 211 4.81 -24.23 2.71
N ARG A 212 5.98 -24.81 2.46
CA ARG A 212 7.01 -24.22 1.59
C ARG A 212 7.37 -25.24 0.51
N ALA A 213 7.21 -24.84 -0.75
CA ALA A 213 7.63 -25.65 -1.88
C ALA A 213 9.15 -25.55 -2.10
N ASP A 214 9.70 -26.48 -2.89
CA ASP A 214 11.14 -26.55 -3.19
C ASP A 214 11.66 -25.30 -3.93
N ASP A 215 10.79 -24.62 -4.67
CA ASP A 215 11.06 -23.36 -5.36
C ASP A 215 11.00 -22.12 -4.44
N GLY A 216 10.73 -22.32 -3.15
CA GLY A 216 10.61 -21.27 -2.15
C GLY A 216 9.21 -20.68 -2.02
N ALA A 217 8.24 -21.08 -2.86
CA ALA A 217 6.88 -20.57 -2.79
C ALA A 217 6.23 -20.93 -1.44
N LEU A 218 5.61 -19.92 -0.82
CA LEU A 218 4.97 -20.03 0.49
C LEU A 218 3.46 -20.15 0.32
N ALA A 219 2.84 -21.07 1.05
CA ALA A 219 1.39 -21.20 1.13
C ALA A 219 0.93 -21.43 2.58
N LEU A 220 -0.28 -20.96 2.89
CA LEU A 220 -0.94 -21.23 4.16
C LEU A 220 -2.14 -22.14 3.91
N THR A 221 -2.26 -23.20 4.70
CA THR A 221 -3.42 -24.08 4.69
C THR A 221 -4.33 -23.74 5.87
N VAL A 222 -5.48 -23.13 5.56
CA VAL A 222 -6.50 -22.68 6.52
C VAL A 222 -7.76 -23.49 6.28
N ALA A 223 -8.29 -24.16 7.31
CA ALA A 223 -9.51 -24.97 7.19
C ALA A 223 -9.50 -25.96 6.01
N GLY A 224 -8.33 -26.54 5.69
CA GLY A 224 -8.14 -27.48 4.57
C GLY A 224 -8.01 -26.82 3.19
N HIS A 225 -8.07 -25.49 3.10
CA HIS A 225 -7.86 -24.75 1.86
C HIS A 225 -6.46 -24.17 1.81
N ARG A 226 -5.75 -24.45 0.71
CA ARG A 226 -4.43 -23.89 0.44
C ARG A 226 -4.57 -22.50 -0.18
N LEU A 227 -3.92 -21.52 0.43
CA LEU A 227 -3.86 -20.14 -0.02
C LEU A 227 -2.41 -19.76 -0.31
N ALA A 228 -2.11 -19.38 -1.56
CA ALA A 228 -0.77 -18.92 -1.93
C ALA A 228 -0.45 -17.60 -1.21
N VAL A 229 0.78 -17.45 -0.72
CA VAL A 229 1.27 -16.19 -0.16
C VAL A 229 2.07 -15.45 -1.22
N ASP A 230 1.63 -14.23 -1.55
CA ASP A 230 2.32 -13.32 -2.46
C ASP A 230 3.50 -12.66 -1.72
N THR A 231 4.62 -13.38 -1.66
CA THR A 231 5.85 -12.90 -0.99
C THR A 231 6.53 -11.76 -1.74
N ASP A 232 6.28 -11.62 -3.05
CA ASP A 232 6.83 -10.55 -3.88
C ASP A 232 6.24 -9.18 -3.51
N ARG A 233 5.05 -9.18 -2.87
CA ARG A 233 4.41 -7.98 -2.33
C ARG A 233 4.80 -7.63 -0.90
N ILE A 234 5.69 -8.39 -0.27
CA ILE A 234 6.25 -8.01 1.04
C ILE A 234 7.30 -6.92 0.81
N PRO A 235 7.11 -5.68 1.31
CA PRO A 235 8.02 -4.61 1.00
C PRO A 235 9.36 -4.78 1.72
N ALA A 236 10.46 -4.71 0.96
CA ALA A 236 11.82 -4.63 1.51
C ALA A 236 12.07 -3.36 2.35
N ALA A 237 11.10 -2.43 2.38
CA ALA A 237 11.12 -1.23 3.18
C ALA A 237 10.68 -1.45 4.64
N GLY A 238 10.34 -2.68 5.05
CA GLY A 238 9.91 -2.97 6.42
C GLY A 238 10.57 -4.22 7.01
N PRO A 239 10.28 -4.54 8.28
CA PRO A 239 10.81 -5.72 8.96
C PRO A 239 10.06 -7.02 8.63
N LEU A 240 8.94 -6.96 7.89
CA LEU A 240 8.18 -8.14 7.50
C LEU A 240 8.96 -8.92 6.44
N THR A 241 9.12 -10.23 6.62
CA THR A 241 9.82 -11.12 5.68
C THR A 241 9.00 -12.39 5.42
N PRO A 242 9.25 -13.11 4.30
CA PRO A 242 8.65 -14.42 4.07
C PRO A 242 8.89 -15.40 5.23
N GLU A 243 10.06 -15.36 5.86
CA GLU A 243 10.39 -16.20 7.02
C GLU A 243 9.55 -15.84 8.25
N ALA A 244 9.30 -14.55 8.48
CA ALA A 244 8.41 -14.12 9.55
C ALA A 244 6.97 -14.60 9.33
N VAL A 245 6.50 -14.61 8.08
CA VAL A 245 5.18 -15.17 7.71
C VAL A 245 5.17 -16.68 7.86
N ALA A 246 6.24 -17.37 7.50
CA ALA A 246 6.31 -18.82 7.64
C ALA A 246 6.29 -19.27 9.11
N ALA A 247 6.88 -18.48 10.00
CA ALA A 247 7.02 -18.76 11.43
C ALA A 247 5.88 -18.18 12.30
N SER A 248 4.90 -17.50 11.71
CA SER A 248 3.85 -16.82 12.48
C SER A 248 2.67 -17.72 12.84
N GLY A 249 1.98 -17.37 13.92
CA GLY A 249 0.74 -18.02 14.36
C GLY A 249 -0.53 -17.30 13.91
N ALA A 250 -0.42 -16.03 13.52
CA ALA A 250 -1.49 -15.24 12.93
C ALA A 250 -0.93 -14.34 11.82
N CYS A 251 -1.76 -14.08 10.81
CA CYS A 251 -1.43 -13.24 9.67
C CYS A 251 -2.59 -12.29 9.36
N LEU A 252 -2.32 -10.99 9.44
CA LEU A 252 -3.16 -9.96 8.83
C LEU A 252 -2.66 -9.72 7.42
N GLY A 253 -3.56 -9.86 6.45
CA GLY A 253 -3.22 -9.69 5.05
C GLY A 253 -4.37 -9.15 4.22
N LEU A 254 -4.11 -9.03 2.93
CA LEU A 254 -5.10 -8.71 1.91
C LEU A 254 -5.35 -9.98 1.10
N LEU A 255 -6.59 -10.44 1.08
CA LEU A 255 -7.06 -11.45 0.15
C LEU A 255 -7.31 -10.78 -1.20
N ARG A 256 -6.68 -11.33 -2.24
CA ARG A 256 -6.71 -10.78 -3.59
C ARG A 256 -7.03 -11.89 -4.58
N TRP A 257 -7.77 -11.55 -5.62
CA TRP A 257 -7.89 -12.41 -6.78
C TRP A 257 -6.90 -11.93 -7.83
N ASP A 258 -5.94 -12.76 -8.19
CA ASP A 258 -5.00 -12.47 -9.28
C ASP A 258 -4.78 -13.72 -10.12
N ALA A 259 -4.58 -13.52 -11.42
CA ALA A 259 -4.25 -14.57 -12.36
C ALA A 259 -5.17 -15.83 -12.42
N GLY A 260 -6.35 -15.79 -11.81
CA GLY A 260 -7.29 -16.92 -11.75
C GLY A 260 -7.29 -17.67 -10.42
N GLU A 261 -6.59 -17.15 -9.42
CA GLU A 261 -6.50 -17.73 -8.08
C GLU A 261 -6.58 -16.67 -6.98
N PHE A 262 -6.88 -17.11 -5.76
CA PHE A 262 -6.75 -16.26 -4.59
C PHE A 262 -5.33 -16.31 -4.04
N ALA A 263 -4.78 -15.14 -3.72
CA ALA A 263 -3.50 -15.00 -3.04
C ALA A 263 -3.63 -14.10 -1.82
N LEU A 264 -2.82 -14.39 -0.81
CA LEU A 264 -2.67 -13.58 0.39
C LEU A 264 -1.46 -12.68 0.25
N GLN A 265 -1.68 -11.37 0.33
CA GLN A 265 -0.62 -10.39 0.51
C GLN A 265 -0.46 -10.09 2.01
N PRO A 266 0.65 -10.46 2.66
CA PRO A 266 0.85 -10.19 4.08
C PRO A 266 1.02 -8.69 4.39
N LEU A 267 0.33 -8.19 5.42
CA LEU A 267 0.50 -6.83 5.95
C LEU A 267 1.18 -6.85 7.32
N ALA A 268 0.85 -7.82 8.15
CA ALA A 268 1.44 -8.02 9.46
C ALA A 268 1.31 -9.46 9.93
N VAL A 269 2.20 -9.89 10.81
CA VAL A 269 2.17 -11.23 11.41
C VAL A 269 2.45 -11.20 12.92
N GLU A 270 1.84 -12.12 13.67
CA GLU A 270 2.22 -12.37 15.06
C GLU A 270 3.21 -13.53 15.13
N THR A 271 4.39 -13.26 15.66
CA THR A 271 5.44 -14.27 15.90
C THR A 271 5.69 -14.43 17.39
N THR A 272 6.29 -15.55 17.79
CA THR A 272 6.72 -15.74 19.18
C THR A 272 8.22 -15.48 19.32
N VAL A 273 8.59 -14.42 20.04
CA VAL A 273 9.98 -14.09 20.36
C VAL A 273 10.19 -14.21 21.86
N ARG A 274 11.12 -15.08 22.30
CA ARG A 274 11.43 -15.31 23.73
C ARG A 274 10.17 -15.58 24.58
N LYS A 275 9.26 -16.41 24.07
CA LYS A 275 7.96 -16.77 24.69
C LYS A 275 6.96 -15.62 24.81
N LYS A 276 7.17 -14.50 24.11
CA LYS A 276 6.22 -13.39 24.02
C LYS A 276 5.75 -13.24 22.59
N THR A 277 4.45 -13.05 22.41
CA THR A 277 3.88 -12.67 21.11
C THR A 277 4.36 -11.27 20.74
N ALA A 278 4.85 -11.10 19.53
CA ALA A 278 5.28 -9.84 18.96
C ALA A 278 4.77 -9.71 17.53
N ALA A 279 4.18 -8.56 17.23
CA ALA A 279 3.69 -8.25 15.90
C ALA A 279 4.82 -7.67 15.03
N VAL A 280 4.89 -8.10 13.77
CA VAL A 280 5.81 -7.61 12.75
C VAL A 280 4.98 -7.06 11.60
N HIS A 281 5.12 -5.77 11.30
CA HIS A 281 4.29 -5.08 10.31
C HIS A 281 5.12 -4.59 9.12
N ALA A 282 4.56 -4.64 7.91
CA ALA A 282 5.16 -4.09 6.71
C ALA A 282 5.44 -2.57 6.84
N GLY A 283 4.55 -1.84 7.51
CA GLY A 283 4.65 -0.40 7.73
C GLY A 283 5.40 0.02 9.00
N ALA A 284 6.03 -0.89 9.74
CA ALA A 284 6.57 -0.59 11.07
C ALA A 284 7.64 0.52 11.09
N TRP A 285 8.33 0.77 9.97
CA TRP A 285 9.36 1.81 9.87
C TRP A 285 8.83 3.16 9.35
N ALA A 286 7.54 3.26 9.04
CA ALA A 286 6.97 4.42 8.38
C ALA A 286 7.00 5.71 9.25
N GLY A 287 6.85 5.56 10.57
CA GLY A 287 6.97 6.62 11.58
C GLY A 287 8.41 6.97 11.99
N GLY A 288 9.41 6.26 11.46
CA GLY A 288 10.72 6.11 12.11
C GLY A 288 10.77 4.84 12.95
N THR A 289 11.98 4.37 13.27
CA THR A 289 12.15 3.06 13.91
C THR A 289 13.30 3.05 14.92
N THR A 290 13.08 2.37 16.04
CA THR A 290 14.14 2.03 17.00
C THR A 290 14.87 0.73 16.63
N ASP A 291 14.43 0.03 15.58
CA ASP A 291 15.10 -1.13 15.05
C ASP A 291 16.47 -0.72 14.47
N LYS A 292 17.53 -1.45 14.85
CA LYS A 292 18.89 -1.11 14.44
C LYS A 292 19.11 -1.27 12.93
N ALA A 293 18.49 -2.26 12.30
CA ALA A 293 18.58 -2.47 10.86
C ALA A 293 17.79 -1.40 10.12
N GLY A 294 16.58 -1.09 10.60
CA GLY A 294 15.75 -0.01 10.08
C GLY A 294 16.43 1.36 10.18
N ALA A 295 17.00 1.71 11.33
CA ALA A 295 17.70 2.98 11.54
C ALA A 295 18.95 3.12 10.64
N ARG A 296 19.68 2.02 10.40
CA ARG A 296 20.81 2.00 9.46
C ARG A 296 20.35 2.18 8.01
N ALA A 297 19.32 1.47 7.59
CA ALA A 297 18.76 1.58 6.25
C ALA A 297 18.19 2.99 6.00
N GLU A 298 17.54 3.57 6.99
CA GLU A 298 17.01 4.93 6.94
C GLU A 298 18.13 5.99 6.79
N LYS A 299 19.20 5.87 7.57
CA LYS A 299 20.36 6.76 7.48
C LYS A 299 20.98 6.69 6.08
N ALA A 300 21.25 5.48 5.58
CA ALA A 300 21.84 5.27 4.27
C ALA A 300 20.98 5.89 3.15
N ALA A 301 19.66 5.75 3.24
CA ALA A 301 18.76 6.34 2.27
C ALA A 301 18.71 7.88 2.33
N THR A 302 18.77 8.46 3.54
CA THR A 302 18.78 9.92 3.72
C THR A 302 20.01 10.55 3.07
N ASP A 303 21.18 9.93 3.27
CA ASP A 303 22.43 10.38 2.66
C ASP A 303 22.36 10.33 1.13
N ALA A 304 21.79 9.27 0.55
CA ALA A 304 21.61 9.13 -0.89
C ALA A 304 20.66 10.20 -1.48
N VAL A 305 19.52 10.45 -0.84
CA VAL A 305 18.55 11.47 -1.30
C VAL A 305 19.15 12.88 -1.24
N ALA A 306 19.93 13.20 -0.21
CA ALA A 306 20.60 14.49 -0.08
C ALA A 306 21.55 14.74 -1.26
N VAL A 307 22.36 13.74 -1.63
CA VAL A 307 23.28 13.81 -2.78
C VAL A 307 22.52 14.02 -4.09
N LEU A 308 21.40 13.31 -4.30
CA LEU A 308 20.59 13.46 -5.51
C LEU A 308 19.97 14.86 -5.61
N ARG A 309 19.46 15.41 -4.50
CA ARG A 309 18.92 16.78 -4.47
C ARG A 309 19.99 17.83 -4.73
N GLU A 310 21.19 17.66 -4.19
CA GLU A 310 22.32 18.56 -4.45
C GLU A 310 22.72 18.55 -5.94
N ARG A 311 22.82 17.36 -6.55
CA ARG A 311 23.14 17.21 -7.98
C ARG A 311 22.06 17.83 -8.88
N ALA A 312 20.79 17.58 -8.58
CA ALA A 312 19.67 18.19 -9.31
C ALA A 312 19.65 19.72 -9.19
N GLY A 313 19.93 20.25 -7.98
CA GLY A 313 20.03 21.70 -7.76
C GLY A 313 21.17 22.36 -8.51
N LYS A 314 22.30 21.66 -8.74
CA LYS A 314 23.40 22.15 -9.58
C LYS A 314 23.03 22.17 -11.07
N LEU A 315 22.32 21.15 -11.55
CA LEU A 315 21.85 21.04 -12.94
C LEU A 315 20.79 22.07 -13.32
N LEU A 316 19.97 22.52 -12.36
CA LEU A 316 18.93 23.54 -12.60
C LEU A 316 19.45 24.99 -12.55
N ARG A 317 20.71 25.20 -12.18
CA ARG A 317 21.37 26.52 -12.13
C ARG A 317 22.23 26.83 -13.36
N THR A 318 22.36 25.86 -14.26
CA THR A 318 23.01 25.98 -15.58
C THR A 318 21.96 26.07 -16.66
#